data_AF-A0A8T4IWJ1-F1
#
_entry.id   AF-A0A8T4IWJ1-F1
#
_cell.length_a   1.000
_cell.length_b   1.000
_cell.length_c   1.000
_cell.angle_alpha   90.00
_cell.angle_beta   90.00
_cell.angle_gamma   90.00
#
_symmetry.space_group_name_H-M   'P 1'
#
loop_
_entity.id
_entity.type
_entity.pdbx_description
1 polymer ?
#
loop_
_entity_poly.entity_id
_entity_poly.type
_entity_poly.pdbx_seq_one_letter_code
_entity_poly.pdbx_strand_id
1 'polypeptide(L)'
;MRTEDVLAAVGTGLWRWDNTTGTVTLDARASALLGLPARPSPTGLLTITESTVRSHVHVVDFVELQGIANLAVAEGTVAEALLRVVDADGEVVRSVRTRLHPHGEGEGEAFELVGLISEVPDPSPAQTPVTGDWRRNREAFLLDAGRALAEAHSTAEVLRVAASLAMPGFSPDGLAVFGVEGDRISIIGHHGQAQGAEIPFMDMPLATEYPAAEVVRTGRAIYLDSPEEYRRRFPTTWALAAPFERQSWAYLPLIVAGRTIGAWMAAFAYPVAFTPDERAVLTTVARMLAQALSRASLHESERELTAGLQRSMRPTHKPGIDGMAVAARYIPTGGGLQVGGDWYDVIPLPSGSTALVIGDVQGHDVRAAGIMGQLRIALRAYASEGHHPDAVLSRASRFLAGMDATEAEGEPGPGPGPGE
;
A
#
# COMPACT_ATOMS: atom_id res chain seq x y z
N MET A 1 -39.00 9.95 18.56
CA MET A 1 -38.33 11.05 17.84
C MET A 1 -37.84 10.46 16.53
N ARG A 2 -38.31 10.96 15.38
CA ARG A 2 -37.95 10.35 14.08
C ARG A 2 -36.52 10.76 13.72
N THR A 3 -35.75 9.89 13.07
CA THR A 3 -34.35 10.13 12.69
C THR A 3 -34.18 11.44 11.90
N GLU A 4 -35.18 11.81 11.11
CA GLU A 4 -35.27 13.06 10.35
C GLU A 4 -35.26 14.32 11.25
N ASP A 5 -35.91 14.26 12.42
CA ASP A 5 -35.98 15.39 13.37
C ASP A 5 -34.61 15.66 14.04
N VAL A 6 -33.79 14.61 14.19
CA VAL A 6 -32.44 14.70 14.80
C VAL A 6 -31.42 15.23 13.80
N LEU A 7 -31.48 14.80 12.54
CA LEU A 7 -30.57 15.25 11.49
C LEU A 7 -30.80 16.72 11.12
N ALA A 8 -32.07 17.16 11.10
CA ALA A 8 -32.42 18.57 10.90
C ALA A 8 -31.83 19.50 11.98
N ALA A 9 -31.76 19.04 13.23
CA ALA A 9 -31.20 19.81 14.34
C ALA A 9 -29.67 19.99 14.28
N VAL A 10 -28.96 19.11 13.55
CA VAL A 10 -27.50 19.13 13.41
C VAL A 10 -27.06 19.72 12.06
N GLY A 11 -28.00 20.12 11.21
CA GLY A 11 -27.72 20.73 9.90
C GLY A 11 -27.19 19.75 8.85
N THR A 12 -27.40 18.44 9.06
CA THR A 12 -26.97 17.34 8.19
C THR A 12 -28.13 16.89 7.30
N GLY A 13 -27.88 16.71 6.01
CA GLY A 13 -28.83 16.13 5.06
C GLY A 13 -28.53 14.65 4.75
N LEU A 14 -29.54 13.94 4.26
CA LEU A 14 -29.48 12.56 3.81
C LEU A 14 -29.53 12.50 2.28
N TRP A 15 -28.72 11.62 1.69
CA TRP A 15 -28.77 11.28 0.28
C TRP A 15 -28.64 9.77 0.05
N ARG A 16 -29.09 9.32 -1.12
CA ARG A 16 -29.00 7.95 -1.58
C ARG A 16 -28.70 7.90 -3.06
N TRP A 17 -27.78 7.05 -3.49
CA TRP A 17 -27.43 6.87 -4.90
C TRP A 17 -27.59 5.40 -5.28
N ASP A 18 -28.36 5.15 -6.34
CA ASP A 18 -28.46 3.85 -6.98
C ASP A 18 -27.68 3.90 -8.30
N ASN A 19 -26.55 3.19 -8.34
CA ASN A 19 -25.66 3.16 -9.50
C ASN A 19 -26.30 2.43 -10.71
N THR A 20 -27.26 1.54 -10.47
CA THR A 20 -27.96 0.79 -11.52
C THR A 20 -28.87 1.70 -12.34
N THR A 21 -29.58 2.58 -11.63
CA THR A 21 -30.52 3.53 -12.25
C THR A 21 -29.87 4.88 -12.54
N GLY A 22 -28.67 5.14 -12.01
CA GLY A 22 -27.99 6.43 -12.09
C GLY A 22 -28.75 7.55 -11.35
N THR A 23 -29.60 7.18 -10.38
CA THR A 23 -30.49 8.11 -9.67
C THR A 23 -29.96 8.45 -8.29
N VAL A 24 -29.99 9.74 -7.95
CA VAL A 24 -29.66 10.26 -6.63
C VAL A 24 -30.92 10.83 -6.00
N THR A 25 -31.23 10.39 -4.79
CA THR A 25 -32.33 10.88 -3.97
C THR A 25 -31.77 11.69 -2.81
N LEU A 26 -32.23 12.93 -2.64
CA LEU A 26 -31.75 13.90 -1.66
C LEU A 26 -32.89 14.36 -0.75
N ASP A 27 -32.67 14.52 0.54
CA ASP A 27 -33.61 15.28 1.36
C ASP A 27 -33.49 16.80 1.12
N ALA A 28 -34.36 17.59 1.76
CA ALA A 28 -34.37 19.04 1.60
C ALA A 28 -33.03 19.70 2.00
N ARG A 29 -32.34 19.15 3.01
CA ARG A 29 -31.08 19.72 3.49
C ARG A 29 -29.92 19.35 2.58
N ALA A 30 -29.84 18.11 2.11
CA ALA A 30 -28.86 17.65 1.14
C ALA A 30 -29.00 18.40 -0.19
N SER A 31 -30.24 18.63 -0.65
CA SER A 31 -30.51 19.47 -1.82
C SER A 31 -29.98 20.89 -1.63
N ALA A 32 -30.26 21.53 -0.49
CA ALA A 32 -29.78 22.88 -0.21
C ALA A 32 -28.25 22.95 -0.12
N LEU A 33 -27.63 21.95 0.48
CA LEU A 33 -26.17 21.86 0.60
C LEU A 33 -25.47 21.66 -0.75
N LEU A 34 -26.13 21.04 -1.73
CA LEU A 34 -25.62 20.88 -3.09
C LEU A 34 -26.02 22.03 -4.04
N GLY A 35 -26.66 23.09 -3.55
CA GLY A 35 -27.13 24.20 -4.39
C GLY A 35 -28.29 23.83 -5.32
N LEU A 36 -28.97 22.71 -5.08
CA LEU A 36 -30.05 22.19 -5.90
C LEU A 36 -31.42 22.73 -5.46
N PRO A 37 -32.37 22.94 -6.39
CA PRO A 37 -33.66 23.54 -6.09
C PRO A 37 -34.47 22.71 -5.08
N ALA A 38 -34.97 23.39 -4.03
CA ALA A 38 -35.78 22.77 -2.98
C ALA A 38 -37.22 22.44 -3.46
N ARG A 39 -37.35 21.33 -4.21
CA ARG A 39 -38.52 20.46 -4.51
C ARG A 39 -39.87 21.02 -5.00
N PRO A 40 -40.56 20.19 -5.82
CA PRO A 40 -41.95 19.85 -5.56
C PRO A 40 -42.20 18.35 -5.82
N SER A 41 -42.06 17.50 -4.79
CA SER A 41 -42.67 16.17 -4.80
C SER A 41 -43.37 15.93 -3.45
N PRO A 42 -44.52 15.22 -3.42
CA PRO A 42 -45.29 15.01 -2.19
C PRO A 42 -44.53 14.26 -1.07
N THR A 43 -43.35 13.67 -1.35
CA THR A 43 -42.65 12.71 -0.47
C THR A 43 -41.46 13.24 0.38
N GLY A 44 -41.20 14.54 0.47
CA GLY A 44 -40.00 15.07 1.17
C GLY A 44 -38.61 14.95 0.46
N LEU A 45 -38.40 13.97 -0.43
CA LEU A 45 -37.16 13.67 -1.20
C LEU A 45 -37.06 14.11 -2.69
N LEU A 46 -35.99 14.80 -3.10
CA LEU A 46 -35.68 15.19 -4.48
C LEU A 46 -34.96 14.04 -5.19
N THR A 47 -35.48 13.55 -6.32
CA THR A 47 -34.80 12.53 -7.13
C THR A 47 -34.32 13.14 -8.44
N ILE A 48 -33.00 13.04 -8.68
CA ILE A 48 -32.31 13.59 -9.85
C ILE A 48 -31.31 12.58 -10.41
N THR A 49 -30.72 12.88 -11.56
CA THR A 49 -29.64 12.07 -12.11
C THR A 49 -28.31 12.35 -11.41
N GLU A 50 -27.43 11.36 -11.37
CA GLU A 50 -26.03 11.54 -10.95
C GLU A 50 -25.35 12.67 -11.74
N SER A 51 -25.62 12.78 -13.04
CA SER A 51 -25.07 13.86 -13.88
C SER A 51 -25.47 15.27 -13.41
N THR A 52 -26.65 15.40 -12.78
CA THR A 52 -27.10 16.68 -12.20
C THR A 52 -26.35 16.98 -10.90
N VAL A 53 -26.05 15.96 -10.09
CA VAL A 53 -25.20 16.13 -8.90
C VAL A 53 -23.78 16.49 -9.30
N ARG A 54 -23.24 15.81 -10.32
CA ARG A 54 -21.90 16.05 -10.86
C ARG A 54 -21.68 17.49 -11.30
N SER A 55 -22.68 18.15 -11.88
CA SER A 55 -22.55 19.54 -12.33
C SER A 55 -22.48 20.57 -11.20
N HIS A 56 -22.75 20.16 -9.96
CA HIS A 56 -22.73 21.03 -8.77
C HIS A 56 -21.56 20.69 -7.83
N VAL A 57 -20.71 19.74 -8.20
CA VAL A 57 -19.53 19.34 -7.44
C VAL A 57 -18.30 19.61 -8.28
N HIS A 58 -17.25 20.14 -7.66
CA HIS A 58 -15.98 20.37 -8.34
C HIS A 58 -15.50 19.06 -8.99
N VAL A 59 -15.09 19.14 -10.27
CA VAL A 59 -14.85 17.95 -11.11
C VAL A 59 -13.84 16.97 -10.51
N VAL A 60 -12.82 17.48 -9.82
CA VAL A 60 -11.80 16.66 -9.14
C VAL A 60 -12.42 15.88 -7.98
N ASP A 61 -13.22 16.56 -7.15
CA ASP A 61 -13.81 15.99 -5.94
C ASP A 61 -14.87 14.94 -6.31
N PHE A 62 -15.53 15.11 -7.46
CA PHE A 62 -16.48 14.11 -7.99
C PHE A 62 -15.77 12.82 -8.44
N VAL A 63 -14.62 12.94 -9.12
CA VAL A 63 -13.82 11.77 -9.53
C VAL A 63 -13.26 11.04 -8.30
N GLU A 64 -12.82 11.79 -7.29
CA GLU A 64 -12.36 11.23 -6.02
C GLU A 64 -13.49 10.50 -5.27
N LEU A 65 -14.67 11.13 -5.18
CA LEU A 65 -15.86 10.53 -4.58
C LEU A 65 -16.23 9.19 -5.25
N GLN A 66 -16.13 9.08 -6.58
CA GLN A 66 -16.38 7.82 -7.29
C GLN A 66 -15.37 6.73 -6.89
N GLY A 67 -14.09 7.09 -6.73
CA GLY A 67 -13.06 6.15 -6.25
C GLY A 67 -13.34 5.68 -4.81
N ILE A 68 -13.69 6.62 -3.92
CA ILE A 68 -14.05 6.33 -2.52
C ILE A 68 -15.29 5.42 -2.45
N ALA A 69 -16.30 5.71 -3.26
CA ALA A 69 -17.52 4.92 -3.35
C ALA A 69 -17.25 3.47 -3.79
N ASN A 70 -16.49 3.28 -4.87
CA ASN A 70 -16.18 1.94 -5.39
C ASN A 70 -15.41 1.10 -4.37
N LEU A 71 -14.48 1.70 -3.63
CA LEU A 71 -13.74 1.00 -2.58
C LEU A 71 -14.64 0.65 -1.39
N ALA A 72 -15.48 1.59 -0.95
CA ALA A 72 -16.43 1.36 0.13
C ALA A 72 -17.36 0.18 -0.20
N VAL A 73 -17.84 0.09 -1.45
CA VAL A 73 -18.65 -1.02 -1.96
C VAL A 73 -17.88 -2.34 -1.95
N ALA A 74 -16.64 -2.35 -2.46
CA ALA A 74 -15.82 -3.56 -2.53
C ALA A 74 -15.49 -4.15 -1.15
N GLU A 75 -15.33 -3.29 -0.14
CA GLU A 75 -14.92 -3.68 1.21
C GLU A 75 -16.08 -3.73 2.23
N GLY A 76 -17.26 -3.22 1.87
CA GLY A 76 -18.41 -3.11 2.77
C GLY A 76 -18.19 -2.10 3.91
N THR A 77 -17.36 -1.08 3.72
CA THR A 77 -16.92 -0.14 4.77
C THR A 77 -17.65 1.21 4.69
N VAL A 78 -17.63 1.97 5.79
CA VAL A 78 -18.08 3.37 5.79
C VAL A 78 -16.93 4.25 5.31
N ALA A 79 -17.22 5.18 4.41
CA ALA A 79 -16.22 6.12 3.89
C ALA A 79 -16.66 7.58 4.05
N GLU A 80 -15.69 8.49 3.99
CA GLU A 80 -15.90 9.94 4.11
C GLU A 80 -15.19 10.66 2.97
N ALA A 81 -15.82 11.71 2.42
CA ALA A 81 -15.26 12.58 1.39
C ALA A 81 -15.58 14.04 1.69
N LEU A 82 -14.68 14.94 1.30
CA LEU A 82 -14.91 16.39 1.30
C LEU A 82 -15.15 16.84 -0.14
N LEU A 83 -16.24 17.58 -0.37
CA LEU A 83 -16.66 18.01 -1.69
C LEU A 83 -16.78 19.53 -1.69
N ARG A 84 -16.19 20.18 -2.69
CA ARG A 84 -16.47 21.57 -3.01
C ARG A 84 -17.69 21.63 -3.90
N VAL A 85 -18.70 22.35 -3.43
CA VAL A 85 -19.92 22.62 -4.19
C VAL A 85 -19.67 23.86 -5.03
N VAL A 86 -19.95 23.76 -6.33
CA VAL A 86 -19.72 24.83 -7.30
C VAL A 86 -21.02 25.39 -7.83
N ASP A 87 -21.01 26.66 -8.23
CA ASP A 87 -22.10 27.28 -8.97
C ASP A 87 -22.02 27.00 -10.48
N ALA A 88 -22.90 27.65 -11.26
CA ALA A 88 -22.98 27.49 -12.70
C ALA A 88 -21.75 28.02 -13.45
N ASP A 89 -21.00 28.94 -12.84
CA ASP A 89 -19.76 29.52 -13.38
C ASP A 89 -18.53 28.69 -12.96
N GLY A 90 -18.70 27.69 -12.09
CA GLY A 90 -17.66 26.80 -11.60
C GLY A 90 -16.96 27.30 -10.34
N GLU A 91 -17.42 28.41 -9.76
CA GLU A 91 -16.85 28.99 -8.55
C GLU A 91 -17.32 28.20 -7.31
N VAL A 92 -16.41 27.99 -6.37
CA VAL A 92 -16.70 27.23 -5.14
C VAL A 92 -17.56 28.09 -4.21
N VAL A 93 -18.79 27.65 -3.97
CA VAL A 93 -19.75 28.36 -3.11
C VAL A 93 -19.76 27.85 -1.67
N ARG A 94 -19.33 26.60 -1.43
CA ARG A 94 -19.16 26.02 -0.10
C ARG A 94 -18.42 24.69 -0.15
N SER A 95 -17.91 24.26 1.01
CA SER A 95 -17.37 22.93 1.22
C SER A 95 -18.33 22.08 2.04
N VAL A 96 -18.54 20.83 1.65
CA VAL A 96 -19.42 19.88 2.34
C VAL A 96 -18.68 18.58 2.59
N ARG A 97 -18.88 18.01 3.77
CA ARG A 97 -18.42 16.66 4.11
C ARG A 97 -19.55 15.70 3.87
N THR A 98 -19.27 14.61 3.15
CA THR A 98 -20.18 13.49 3.04
C THR A 98 -19.60 12.22 3.65
N ARG A 99 -20.42 11.49 4.41
CA ARG A 99 -20.15 10.12 4.85
C ARG A 99 -21.08 9.18 4.12
N LEU A 100 -20.55 8.14 3.51
CA LEU A 100 -21.31 7.17 2.72
C LEU A 100 -21.07 5.76 3.22
N HIS A 101 -22.08 4.92 3.07
CA HIS A 101 -22.00 3.50 3.34
C HIS A 101 -22.75 2.74 2.23
N PRO A 102 -22.17 1.67 1.68
CA PRO A 102 -22.90 0.79 0.76
C PRO A 102 -24.06 0.11 1.48
N HIS A 103 -25.16 -0.03 0.76
CA HIS A 103 -26.37 -0.69 1.23
C HIS A 103 -26.74 -1.82 0.25
N GLY A 104 -26.90 -3.04 0.77
CA GLY A 104 -27.29 -4.23 0.02
C GLY A 104 -26.16 -5.24 -0.24
N GLU A 105 -26.53 -6.51 -0.45
CA GLU A 105 -25.65 -7.58 -0.93
C GLU A 105 -25.65 -7.56 -2.47
N GLY A 106 -24.77 -6.76 -3.07
CA GLY A 106 -24.61 -6.73 -4.53
C GLY A 106 -23.52 -7.68 -5.00
N GLU A 107 -23.88 -8.81 -5.62
CA GLU A 107 -22.96 -9.57 -6.48
C GLU A 107 -22.76 -8.78 -7.79
N GLY A 108 -21.71 -7.94 -7.90
CA GLY A 108 -21.28 -7.30 -9.16
C GLY A 108 -21.29 -5.76 -9.19
N GLU A 109 -21.38 -5.18 -10.41
CA GLU A 109 -21.31 -3.72 -10.72
C GLU A 109 -22.49 -2.87 -10.18
N ALA A 110 -23.53 -3.49 -9.61
CA ALA A 110 -24.72 -2.82 -9.10
C ALA A 110 -24.66 -2.62 -7.58
N PHE A 111 -24.68 -1.37 -7.13
CA PHE A 111 -24.65 -1.01 -5.71
C PHE A 111 -25.55 0.19 -5.40
N GLU A 112 -26.02 0.26 -4.16
CA GLU A 112 -26.71 1.42 -3.59
C GLU A 112 -25.83 2.03 -2.49
N LEU A 113 -25.67 3.35 -2.48
CA LEU A 113 -25.01 4.08 -1.41
C LEU A 113 -26.04 4.90 -0.64
N VAL A 114 -25.92 4.93 0.68
CA VAL A 114 -26.65 5.86 1.55
C VAL A 114 -25.63 6.72 2.26
N GLY A 115 -25.83 8.03 2.27
CA GLY A 115 -24.88 8.94 2.86
C GLY A 115 -25.50 10.14 3.56
N LEU A 116 -24.73 10.69 4.49
CA LEU A 116 -25.00 11.95 5.17
C LEU A 116 -24.14 13.04 4.55
N ILE A 117 -24.63 14.28 4.53
CA ILE A 117 -23.91 15.45 4.02
C ILE A 117 -24.07 16.64 4.97
N SER A 118 -22.99 17.33 5.27
CA SER A 118 -22.97 18.46 6.20
C SER A 118 -22.02 19.54 5.71
N GLU A 119 -22.31 20.80 6.00
CA GLU A 119 -21.46 21.94 5.63
C GLU A 119 -20.20 21.97 6.50
N VAL A 120 -19.06 22.26 5.87
CA VAL A 120 -17.79 22.49 6.56
C VAL A 120 -17.40 23.95 6.32
N PRO A 121 -16.97 24.70 7.36
CA PRO A 121 -16.53 26.07 7.19
C PRO A 121 -15.41 26.16 6.14
N ASP A 122 -15.55 27.12 5.24
CA ASP A 122 -14.58 27.38 4.17
C ASP A 122 -13.20 27.69 4.80
N PRO A 123 -12.11 27.00 4.42
CA PRO A 123 -10.78 27.32 4.91
C PRO A 123 -10.30 28.61 4.23
N SER A 124 -10.72 29.77 4.75
CA SER A 124 -10.22 31.05 4.26
C SER A 124 -8.72 31.19 4.54
N PRO A 125 -7.90 31.67 3.57
CA PRO A 125 -6.47 31.83 3.73
C PRO A 125 -6.18 33.11 4.53
N ALA A 126 -6.45 33.09 5.83
CA ALA A 126 -6.12 34.17 6.74
C ALA A 126 -5.29 33.61 7.90
N GLN A 127 -4.02 34.04 7.92
CA GLN A 127 -3.08 33.92 9.02
C GLN A 127 -3.79 34.17 10.36
N THR A 128 -4.09 33.11 11.10
CA THR A 128 -4.50 33.22 12.50
C THR A 128 -3.44 32.47 13.31
N PRO A 129 -2.83 33.06 14.35
CA PRO A 129 -1.79 32.40 15.13
C PRO A 129 -2.42 31.24 15.90
N VAL A 130 -2.31 30.03 15.35
CA VAL A 130 -2.90 28.84 15.93
C VAL A 130 -1.91 28.21 16.91
N THR A 131 -1.95 28.62 18.17
CA THR A 131 -1.08 27.99 19.19
C THR A 131 -1.82 26.96 20.04
N GLY A 132 -3.15 27.01 20.11
CA GLY A 132 -3.99 26.04 20.84
C GLY A 132 -4.57 24.91 19.97
N ASP A 133 -5.20 25.26 18.84
CA ASP A 133 -5.91 24.26 18.00
C ASP A 133 -4.97 23.49 17.06
N TRP A 134 -3.86 24.09 16.62
CA TRP A 134 -2.89 23.46 15.73
C TRP A 134 -2.11 22.39 16.47
N ARG A 135 -1.75 22.62 17.73
CA ARG A 135 -1.08 21.61 18.56
C ARG A 135 -1.98 20.40 18.79
N ARG A 136 -3.26 20.61 19.09
CA ARG A 136 -4.24 19.53 19.26
C ARG A 136 -4.53 18.80 17.95
N ASN A 137 -4.73 19.52 16.84
CA ASN A 137 -4.95 18.93 15.52
C ASN A 137 -3.71 18.16 15.03
N ARG A 138 -2.50 18.66 15.32
CA ARG A 138 -1.23 17.97 15.06
C ARG A 138 -1.12 16.67 15.85
N GLU A 139 -1.41 16.69 17.14
CA GLU A 139 -1.31 15.50 17.99
C GLU A 139 -2.29 14.41 17.54
N ALA A 140 -3.53 14.79 17.22
CA ALA A 140 -4.53 13.87 16.65
C ALA A 140 -4.08 13.32 15.29
N PHE A 141 -3.60 14.18 14.38
CA PHE A 141 -3.09 13.78 13.07
C PHE A 141 -1.94 12.76 13.18
N LEU A 142 -0.95 13.02 14.04
CA LEU A 142 0.18 12.11 14.22
C LEU A 142 -0.26 10.77 14.82
N LEU A 143 -1.26 10.77 15.71
CA LEU A 143 -1.82 9.54 16.27
C LEU A 143 -2.54 8.72 15.20
N ASP A 144 -3.39 9.36 14.39
CA ASP A 144 -4.15 8.70 13.33
C ASP A 144 -3.23 8.18 12.21
N ALA A 145 -2.27 9.00 11.78
CA ALA A 145 -1.24 8.58 10.83
C ALA A 145 -0.45 7.39 11.36
N GLY A 146 -0.13 7.39 12.66
CA GLY A 146 0.63 6.30 13.30
C GLY A 146 -0.14 5.01 13.35
N ARG A 147 -1.43 5.10 13.66
CA ARG A 147 -2.33 3.95 13.64
C ARG A 147 -2.49 3.38 12.24
N ALA A 148 -2.82 4.22 11.26
CA ALA A 148 -3.00 3.78 9.87
C ALA A 148 -1.72 3.14 9.29
N LEU A 149 -0.55 3.71 9.57
CA LEU A 149 0.74 3.15 9.15
C LEU A 149 1.15 1.89 9.92
N ALA A 150 0.63 1.69 11.13
CA ALA A 150 0.84 0.47 11.91
C ALA A 150 -0.04 -0.68 11.42
N GLU A 151 -1.25 -0.38 10.94
CA GLU A 151 -2.19 -1.36 10.38
C GLU A 151 -1.85 -1.78 8.94
N ALA A 152 -1.00 -1.02 8.23
CA ALA A 152 -0.54 -1.38 6.89
C ALA A 152 0.38 -2.61 6.88
N HIS A 153 0.07 -3.59 6.03
CA HIS A 153 0.75 -4.89 5.91
C HIS A 153 1.53 -5.06 4.60
N SER A 154 1.42 -4.11 3.66
CA SER A 154 2.12 -4.13 2.38
C SER A 154 2.67 -2.76 2.01
N THR A 155 3.68 -2.74 1.13
CA THR A 155 4.29 -1.49 0.64
C THR A 155 3.22 -0.61 -0.02
N ALA A 156 2.32 -1.21 -0.80
CA ALA A 156 1.21 -0.52 -1.46
C ALA A 156 0.24 0.16 -0.47
N GLU A 157 -0.10 -0.50 0.65
CA GLU A 157 -0.95 0.09 1.69
C GLU A 157 -0.25 1.24 2.40
N VAL A 158 1.05 1.11 2.71
CA VAL A 158 1.81 2.20 3.33
C VAL A 158 1.82 3.43 2.42
N LEU A 159 2.01 3.25 1.12
CA LEU A 159 1.96 4.33 0.14
C LEU A 159 0.57 4.96 0.02
N ARG A 160 -0.49 4.14 0.10
CA ARG A 160 -1.88 4.62 0.10
C ARG A 160 -2.22 5.41 1.36
N VAL A 161 -1.73 4.98 2.52
CA VAL A 161 -1.89 5.73 3.77
C VAL A 161 -1.10 7.03 3.70
N ALA A 162 0.14 6.99 3.22
CA ALA A 162 0.95 8.20 3.03
C ALA A 162 0.23 9.23 2.16
N ALA A 163 -0.42 8.75 1.09
CA ALA A 163 -1.21 9.53 0.15
C ALA A 163 -2.43 10.22 0.79
N SER A 164 -3.07 9.60 1.79
CA SER A 164 -4.25 10.13 2.46
C SER A 164 -3.95 10.99 3.70
N LEU A 165 -2.66 11.19 4.04
CA LEU A 165 -2.26 12.02 5.17
C LEU A 165 -2.49 13.51 4.84
N ALA A 166 -3.60 14.05 5.34
CA ALA A 166 -3.90 15.49 5.28
C ALA A 166 -4.07 16.06 6.70
N MET A 167 -3.57 17.28 6.93
CA MET A 167 -3.83 18.05 8.15
C MET A 167 -4.45 19.40 7.78
N PRO A 168 -5.41 19.93 8.55
CA PRO A 168 -5.92 21.29 8.33
C PRO A 168 -4.80 22.33 8.30
N GLY A 169 -4.65 23.04 7.17
CA GLY A 169 -3.57 24.00 6.91
C GLY A 169 -2.25 23.40 6.40
N PHE A 170 -2.17 22.08 6.25
CA PHE A 170 -0.99 21.35 5.80
C PHE A 170 -1.41 20.08 5.03
N SER A 171 -1.87 20.28 3.79
CA SER A 171 -2.34 19.22 2.89
C SER A 171 -1.43 19.18 1.67
N PRO A 172 -0.55 18.17 1.54
CA PRO A 172 0.31 18.05 0.37
C PRO A 172 -0.53 17.73 -0.87
N ASP A 173 -0.42 18.58 -1.90
CA ASP A 173 -1.07 18.41 -3.20
C ASP A 173 -0.34 17.41 -4.11
N GLY A 174 0.86 16.97 -3.71
CA GLY A 174 1.61 15.91 -4.38
C GLY A 174 2.49 15.17 -3.40
N LEU A 175 2.54 13.85 -3.52
CA LEU A 175 3.36 12.99 -2.68
C LEU A 175 4.11 12.00 -3.57
N ALA A 176 5.37 11.73 -3.24
CA ALA A 176 6.11 10.63 -3.82
C ALA A 176 7.04 9.99 -2.80
N VAL A 177 7.19 8.67 -2.89
CA VAL A 177 8.17 7.92 -2.13
C VAL A 177 9.18 7.33 -3.10
N PHE A 178 10.45 7.54 -2.79
CA PHE A 178 11.57 7.08 -3.57
C PHE A 178 12.29 5.95 -2.83
N GLY A 179 12.42 4.80 -3.48
CA GLY A 179 13.24 3.68 -3.03
C GLY A 179 14.66 3.77 -3.59
N VAL A 180 15.58 3.04 -2.98
CA VAL A 180 16.98 2.97 -3.39
C VAL A 180 17.36 1.52 -3.65
N GLU A 181 17.91 1.27 -4.83
CA GLU A 181 18.46 -0.04 -5.20
C GLU A 181 19.85 0.16 -5.80
N GLY A 182 20.88 -0.36 -5.13
CA GLY A 182 22.27 -0.14 -5.52
C GLY A 182 22.65 1.35 -5.55
N ASP A 183 23.07 1.83 -6.72
CA ASP A 183 23.43 3.23 -6.98
C ASP A 183 22.31 4.03 -7.66
N ARG A 184 21.07 3.54 -7.60
CA ARG A 184 19.93 4.13 -8.28
C ARG A 184 18.79 4.44 -7.32
N ILE A 185 18.01 5.46 -7.69
CA ILE A 185 16.80 5.87 -6.98
C ILE A 185 15.62 5.77 -7.93
N SER A 186 14.51 5.22 -7.46
CA SER A 186 13.29 5.00 -8.24
C SER A 186 12.04 5.37 -7.43
N ILE A 187 10.95 5.73 -8.10
CA ILE A 187 9.69 6.02 -7.43
C ILE A 187 8.99 4.68 -7.12
N ILE A 188 8.71 4.43 -5.83
CA ILE A 188 7.97 3.24 -5.39
C ILE A 188 6.48 3.52 -5.17
N GLY A 189 6.08 4.79 -5.06
CA GLY A 189 4.68 5.21 -5.08
C GLY A 189 4.50 6.71 -5.10
N HIS A 190 3.35 7.18 -5.59
CA HIS A 190 3.03 8.60 -5.69
C HIS A 190 1.52 8.86 -5.58
N HIS A 191 1.13 10.09 -5.24
CA HIS A 191 -0.26 10.56 -5.14
C HIS A 191 -0.37 12.06 -5.46
N GLY A 192 -1.56 12.53 -5.85
CA GLY A 192 -1.82 13.95 -6.13
C GLY A 192 -1.33 14.45 -7.50
N GLN A 193 -1.39 13.60 -8.53
CA GLN A 193 -0.96 13.97 -9.87
C GLN A 193 -2.07 13.73 -10.91
N ALA A 194 -2.18 14.60 -11.91
CA ALA A 194 -3.23 14.51 -12.94
C ALA A 194 -3.16 13.16 -13.68
N GLN A 195 -4.32 12.51 -13.87
CA GLN A 195 -4.46 11.29 -14.66
C GLN A 195 -3.89 11.50 -16.07
N GLY A 196 -2.96 10.63 -16.48
CA GLY A 196 -2.34 10.66 -17.81
C GLY A 196 -0.90 11.19 -17.85
N ALA A 197 -0.40 11.78 -16.77
CA ALA A 197 1.05 11.97 -16.61
C ALA A 197 1.66 10.65 -16.14
N GLU A 198 2.00 9.75 -17.06
CA GLU A 198 3.04 8.75 -16.79
C GLU A 198 4.27 9.55 -16.34
N ILE A 199 4.55 9.58 -15.03
CA ILE A 199 5.91 9.89 -14.61
C ILE A 199 6.70 8.75 -15.24
N PRO A 200 7.65 9.00 -16.15
CA PRO A 200 8.58 7.95 -16.55
C PRO A 200 9.12 7.43 -15.23
N PHE A 201 8.86 6.17 -14.87
CA PHE A 201 9.35 5.59 -13.62
C PHE A 201 10.79 6.06 -13.46
N MET A 202 11.01 7.02 -12.55
CA MET A 202 12.23 7.82 -12.60
C MET A 202 13.32 7.03 -11.94
N ASP A 203 13.84 6.07 -12.70
CA ASP A 203 15.02 5.34 -12.36
C ASP A 203 16.23 6.18 -12.80
N MET A 204 16.90 6.79 -11.83
CA MET A 204 18.05 7.66 -12.08
C MET A 204 19.23 7.29 -11.18
N PRO A 205 20.47 7.57 -11.62
CA PRO A 205 21.63 7.43 -10.76
C PRO A 205 21.50 8.30 -9.50
N LEU A 206 21.95 7.78 -8.36
CA LEU A 206 21.95 8.50 -7.09
C LEU A 206 22.88 9.73 -7.09
N ALA A 207 23.80 9.78 -8.05
CA ALA A 207 24.65 10.94 -8.31
C ALA A 207 23.90 12.11 -8.98
N THR A 208 22.68 11.90 -9.48
CA THR A 208 21.89 12.95 -10.13
C THR A 208 21.65 14.11 -9.17
N GLU A 209 21.76 15.35 -9.68
CA GLU A 209 21.43 16.57 -8.94
C GLU A 209 19.91 16.75 -8.82
N TYR A 210 19.29 15.82 -8.12
CA TYR A 210 17.86 15.79 -7.81
C TYR A 210 17.68 15.86 -6.29
N PRO A 211 16.69 16.61 -5.75
CA PRO A 211 16.53 16.74 -4.31
C PRO A 211 16.40 15.40 -3.58
N ALA A 212 15.61 14.45 -4.10
CA ALA A 212 15.47 13.14 -3.45
C ALA A 212 16.79 12.36 -3.41
N ALA A 213 17.58 12.42 -4.49
CA ALA A 213 18.89 11.77 -4.55
C ALA A 213 19.89 12.40 -3.55
N GLU A 214 19.88 13.73 -3.42
CA GLU A 214 20.71 14.42 -2.42
C GLU A 214 20.27 14.09 -0.98
N VAL A 215 18.97 14.03 -0.71
CA VAL A 215 18.44 13.60 0.60
C VAL A 215 18.91 12.19 0.94
N VAL A 216 18.87 11.26 -0.01
CA VAL A 216 19.35 9.90 0.21
C VAL A 216 20.86 9.87 0.51
N ARG A 217 21.68 10.57 -0.29
CA ARG A 217 23.14 10.61 -0.11
C ARG A 217 23.57 11.25 1.20
N THR A 218 22.88 12.31 1.62
CA THR A 218 23.29 13.12 2.77
C THR A 218 22.58 12.74 4.07
N GLY A 219 21.43 12.06 3.98
CA GLY A 219 20.55 11.81 5.12
C GLY A 219 19.93 13.08 5.71
N ARG A 220 19.93 14.21 4.98
CA ARG A 220 19.44 15.51 5.45
C ARG A 220 18.23 15.93 4.64
N ALA A 221 17.18 16.41 5.32
CA ALA A 221 16.00 16.93 4.66
C ALA A 221 16.29 18.20 3.84
N ILE A 222 15.58 18.36 2.73
CA ILE A 222 15.63 19.51 1.85
C ILE A 222 14.24 20.14 1.81
N TYR A 223 14.17 21.44 2.08
CA TYR A 223 12.95 22.23 1.99
C TYR A 223 13.18 23.29 0.92
N LEU A 224 12.22 23.44 0.02
CA LEU A 224 12.24 24.37 -1.09
C LEU A 224 10.93 25.17 -1.01
N ASP A 225 11.03 26.42 -0.58
CA ASP A 225 9.84 27.24 -0.28
C ASP A 225 9.21 27.89 -1.52
N SER A 226 9.93 27.87 -2.65
CA SER A 226 9.55 28.56 -3.88
C SER A 226 10.06 27.85 -5.14
N PRO A 227 9.38 28.00 -6.30
CA PRO A 227 9.87 27.54 -7.60
C PRO A 227 11.23 28.13 -7.99
N GLU A 228 11.47 29.40 -7.64
CA GLU A 228 12.72 30.11 -7.86
C GLU A 228 13.89 29.44 -7.13
N GLU A 229 13.67 29.03 -5.87
CA GLU A 229 14.68 28.32 -5.09
C GLU A 229 14.97 26.95 -5.69
N TYR A 230 13.94 26.18 -6.05
CA TYR A 230 14.12 24.87 -6.70
C TYR A 230 14.98 25.02 -7.95
N ARG A 231 14.58 25.90 -8.87
CA ARG A 231 15.27 26.15 -10.14
C ARG A 231 16.71 26.62 -9.96
N ARG A 232 17.00 27.40 -8.91
CA ARG A 232 18.35 27.88 -8.61
C ARG A 232 19.26 26.75 -8.09
N ARG A 233 18.75 25.90 -7.20
CA ARG A 233 19.54 24.85 -6.53
C ARG A 233 19.66 23.58 -7.36
N PHE A 234 18.63 23.25 -8.14
CA PHE A 234 18.53 22.04 -8.96
C PHE A 234 18.12 22.37 -10.40
N PRO A 235 18.93 23.15 -11.14
CA PRO A 235 18.58 23.62 -12.48
C PRO A 235 18.39 22.46 -13.48
N THR A 236 19.21 21.42 -13.36
CA THR A 236 19.22 20.24 -14.24
C THR A 236 17.92 19.44 -14.18
N THR A 237 17.31 19.36 -12.99
CA THR A 237 16.09 18.57 -12.76
C THR A 237 14.83 19.42 -12.60
N TRP A 238 14.93 20.75 -12.69
CA TRP A 238 13.77 21.64 -12.63
C TRP A 238 12.70 21.30 -13.67
N ALA A 239 13.11 20.91 -14.87
CA ALA A 239 12.20 20.51 -15.95
C ALA A 239 11.29 19.33 -15.56
N LEU A 240 11.69 18.52 -14.58
CA LEU A 240 10.90 17.41 -14.07
C LEU A 240 9.83 17.88 -13.06
N ALA A 241 10.07 18.99 -12.36
CA ALA A 241 9.15 19.53 -11.36
C ALA A 241 8.19 20.59 -11.92
N ALA A 242 8.64 21.35 -12.92
CA ALA A 242 7.90 22.48 -13.49
C ALA A 242 6.47 22.15 -13.97
N PRO A 243 6.18 21.00 -14.63
CA PRO A 243 4.85 20.70 -15.13
C PRO A 243 3.77 20.51 -14.05
N PHE A 244 4.17 20.32 -12.79
CA PHE A 244 3.23 20.08 -11.69
C PHE A 244 2.73 21.36 -11.02
N GLU A 245 3.24 22.53 -11.43
CA GLU A 245 2.80 23.85 -10.97
C GLU A 245 2.71 23.96 -9.43
N ARG A 246 3.68 23.34 -8.76
CA ARG A 246 3.79 23.37 -7.29
C ARG A 246 4.57 24.61 -6.86
N GLN A 247 4.26 25.12 -5.67
CA GLN A 247 4.89 26.32 -5.09
C GLN A 247 5.93 25.97 -4.03
N SER A 248 5.80 24.85 -3.31
CA SER A 248 6.78 24.44 -2.30
C SER A 248 6.95 22.93 -2.24
N TRP A 249 8.12 22.46 -1.80
CA TRP A 249 8.46 21.04 -1.68
C TRP A 249 9.25 20.75 -0.40
N ALA A 250 8.95 19.63 0.23
CA ALA A 250 9.78 19.04 1.28
C ALA A 250 10.21 17.65 0.84
N TYR A 251 11.52 17.39 0.88
CA TYR A 251 12.11 16.09 0.69
C TYR A 251 12.74 15.63 2.00
N LEU A 252 12.29 14.51 2.54
CA LEU A 252 12.70 13.98 3.84
C LEU A 252 13.33 12.60 3.71
N PRO A 253 14.42 12.33 4.44
CA PRO A 253 15.07 11.03 4.40
C PRO A 253 14.22 10.00 5.13
N LEU A 254 14.06 8.83 4.51
CA LEU A 254 13.46 7.68 5.15
C LEU A 254 14.56 6.86 5.81
N ILE A 255 14.70 6.98 7.13
CA ILE A 255 15.83 6.40 7.88
C ILE A 255 15.33 5.26 8.78
N VAL A 256 15.97 4.10 8.64
CA VAL A 256 15.75 2.92 9.49
C VAL A 256 17.10 2.43 9.99
N ALA A 257 17.25 2.28 11.31
CA ALA A 257 18.49 1.82 11.96
C ALA A 257 19.76 2.58 11.49
N GLY A 258 19.64 3.89 11.25
CA GLY A 258 20.74 4.74 10.80
C GLY A 258 21.08 4.67 9.31
N ARG A 259 20.35 3.87 8.51
CA ARG A 259 20.49 3.79 7.06
C ARG A 259 19.34 4.53 6.37
N THR A 260 19.66 5.33 5.36
CA THR A 260 18.65 5.97 4.50
C THR A 260 18.19 4.97 3.46
N ILE A 261 16.96 4.47 3.60
CA ILE A 261 16.36 3.49 2.69
C ILE A 261 15.63 4.15 1.50
N GLY A 262 15.50 5.48 1.53
CA GLY A 262 14.74 6.22 0.53
C GLY A 262 14.53 7.68 0.90
N ALA A 263 13.67 8.34 0.13
CA ALA A 263 13.21 9.69 0.41
C ALA A 263 11.69 9.80 0.25
N TRP A 264 11.07 10.66 1.04
CA TRP A 264 9.67 11.05 0.88
C TRP A 264 9.60 12.50 0.44
N MET A 265 8.81 12.76 -0.60
CA MET A 265 8.53 14.08 -1.13
C MET A 265 7.08 14.44 -0.82
N ALA A 266 6.89 15.65 -0.30
CA ALA A 266 5.62 16.34 -0.18
C ALA A 266 5.70 17.66 -0.95
N ALA A 267 4.78 17.88 -1.88
CA ALA A 267 4.67 19.09 -2.68
C ALA A 267 3.35 19.80 -2.39
N PHE A 268 3.38 21.13 -2.45
CA PHE A 268 2.26 22.00 -2.12
C PHE A 268 1.99 22.95 -3.27
N ALA A 269 0.72 23.16 -3.62
CA ALA A 269 0.25 24.12 -4.61
C ALA A 269 0.19 25.55 -4.05
N TYR A 270 0.55 25.73 -2.77
CA TYR A 270 0.62 27.00 -2.05
C TYR A 270 1.98 27.17 -1.36
N PRO A 271 2.39 28.40 -1.02
CA PRO A 271 3.66 28.65 -0.34
C PRO A 271 3.65 28.08 1.08
N VAL A 272 4.69 27.32 1.43
CA VAL A 272 4.91 26.78 2.78
C VAL A 272 6.22 27.32 3.34
N ALA A 273 6.17 28.00 4.49
CA ALA A 273 7.34 28.59 5.12
C ALA A 273 8.30 27.56 5.74
N PHE A 274 7.83 26.34 5.96
CA PHE A 274 8.55 25.26 6.66
C PHE A 274 9.13 25.75 7.99
N THR A 275 8.27 26.25 8.87
CA THR A 275 8.63 26.62 10.24
C THR A 275 9.21 25.41 10.99
N PRO A 276 9.96 25.59 12.10
CA PRO A 276 10.50 24.47 12.88
C PRO A 276 9.44 23.44 13.29
N ASP A 277 8.24 23.90 13.60
CA ASP A 277 7.10 23.08 13.98
C ASP A 277 6.55 22.24 12.81
N GLU A 278 6.40 22.83 11.61
CA GLU A 278 6.02 22.11 10.39
C GLU A 278 7.07 21.07 9.99
N ARG A 279 8.36 21.43 10.06
CA ARG A 279 9.48 20.50 9.80
C ARG A 279 9.48 19.33 10.78
N ALA A 280 9.15 19.57 12.05
CA ALA A 280 9.06 18.53 13.07
C ALA A 280 7.93 17.55 12.77
N VAL A 281 6.76 18.04 12.31
CA VAL A 281 5.64 17.19 11.88
C VAL A 281 6.04 16.33 10.69
N LEU A 282 6.56 16.94 9.62
CA LEU A 282 7.03 16.21 8.44
C LEU A 282 8.09 15.16 8.80
N THR A 283 9.04 15.51 9.65
CA THR A 283 10.09 14.57 10.10
C THR A 283 9.50 13.40 10.87
N THR A 284 8.47 13.64 11.69
CA THR A 284 7.79 12.58 12.44
C THR A 284 7.05 11.64 11.48
N VAL A 285 6.32 12.18 10.51
CA VAL A 285 5.66 11.39 9.47
C VAL A 285 6.67 10.59 8.64
N ALA A 286 7.77 11.21 8.20
CA ALA A 286 8.83 10.53 7.46
C ALA A 286 9.41 9.34 8.24
N ARG A 287 9.59 9.49 9.56
CA ARG A 287 10.05 8.39 10.42
C ARG A 287 9.03 7.26 10.49
N MET A 288 7.75 7.58 10.61
CA MET A 288 6.69 6.58 10.66
C MET A 288 6.56 5.84 9.33
N LEU A 289 6.64 6.57 8.21
CA LEU A 289 6.69 6.01 6.86
C LEU A 289 7.88 5.09 6.67
N ALA A 290 9.08 5.51 7.06
CA ALA A 290 10.29 4.71 6.93
C ALA A 290 10.16 3.36 7.68
N GLN A 291 9.61 3.41 8.90
CA GLN A 291 9.37 2.20 9.70
C GLN A 291 8.30 1.32 9.06
N ALA A 292 7.21 1.90 8.56
CA ALA A 292 6.13 1.15 7.92
C ALA A 292 6.59 0.47 6.63
N LEU A 293 7.32 1.18 5.76
CA LEU A 293 7.89 0.64 4.53
C LEU A 293 8.90 -0.49 4.82
N SER A 294 9.79 -0.30 5.79
CA SER A 294 10.76 -1.34 6.16
C SER A 294 10.09 -2.58 6.73
N ARG A 295 9.06 -2.43 7.57
CA ARG A 295 8.27 -3.57 8.05
C ARG A 295 7.58 -4.28 6.89
N ALA A 296 6.87 -3.54 6.04
CA ALA A 296 6.11 -4.11 4.93
C ALA A 296 7.02 -4.87 3.94
N SER A 297 8.14 -4.28 3.56
CA SER A 297 9.12 -4.90 2.66
C SER A 297 9.73 -6.20 3.24
N LEU A 298 10.02 -6.22 4.55
CA LEU A 298 10.47 -7.45 5.21
C LEU A 298 9.41 -8.54 5.16
N HIS A 299 8.16 -8.23 5.51
CA HIS A 299 7.07 -9.22 5.48
C HIS A 299 6.80 -9.73 4.06
N GLU A 300 6.89 -8.86 3.07
CA GLU A 300 6.73 -9.22 1.65
C GLU A 300 7.86 -10.16 1.19
N SER A 301 9.11 -9.83 1.50
CA SER A 301 10.27 -10.67 1.21
C SER A 301 10.18 -12.05 1.90
N GLU A 302 9.77 -12.10 3.17
CA GLU A 302 9.55 -13.36 3.87
C GLU A 302 8.45 -14.20 3.22
N ARG A 303 7.33 -13.56 2.81
CA ARG A 303 6.23 -14.24 2.11
C ARG A 303 6.68 -14.78 0.76
N GLU A 304 7.43 -14.02 -0.02
CA GLU A 304 7.95 -14.44 -1.32
C GLU A 304 8.92 -15.61 -1.20
N LEU A 305 9.84 -15.56 -0.23
CA LEU A 305 10.77 -16.64 0.08
C LEU A 305 10.01 -17.92 0.46
N THR A 306 9.06 -17.84 1.40
CA THR A 306 8.23 -18.97 1.81
C THR A 306 7.45 -19.54 0.62
N ALA A 307 6.80 -18.69 -0.18
CA ALA A 307 6.03 -19.14 -1.33
C ALA A 307 6.90 -19.77 -2.44
N GLY A 308 8.10 -19.22 -2.68
CA GLY A 308 9.08 -19.77 -3.60
C GLY A 308 9.59 -21.14 -3.16
N LEU A 309 9.92 -21.26 -1.87
CA LEU A 309 10.37 -22.50 -1.27
C LEU A 309 9.26 -23.56 -1.36
N GLN A 310 8.03 -23.25 -0.95
CA GLN A 310 6.88 -24.13 -1.12
C GLN A 310 6.66 -24.56 -2.58
N ARG A 311 6.79 -23.64 -3.55
CA ARG A 311 6.68 -23.98 -4.98
C ARG A 311 7.75 -24.99 -5.41
N SER A 312 9.00 -24.85 -4.96
CA SER A 312 10.05 -25.83 -5.26
C SER A 312 9.81 -27.20 -4.61
N MET A 313 9.08 -27.26 -3.48
CA MET A 313 8.73 -28.52 -2.85
C MET A 313 7.63 -29.27 -3.61
N ARG A 314 6.82 -28.59 -4.42
CA ARG A 314 5.76 -29.23 -5.21
C ARG A 314 6.37 -29.94 -6.43
N PRO A 315 5.90 -31.14 -6.79
CA PRO A 315 6.29 -31.74 -8.06
C PRO A 315 5.82 -30.92 -9.24
N THR A 316 6.81 -30.53 -10.06
CA THR A 316 6.64 -29.72 -11.27
C THR A 316 5.90 -30.46 -12.38
N HIS A 317 5.82 -31.79 -12.32
CA HIS A 317 5.12 -32.63 -13.28
C HIS A 317 4.26 -33.65 -12.56
N LYS A 318 3.01 -33.79 -13.02
CA LYS A 318 2.17 -34.95 -12.76
C LYS A 318 2.34 -35.89 -13.95
N PRO A 319 3.35 -36.78 -13.99
CA PRO A 319 3.36 -37.82 -15.00
C PRO A 319 2.06 -38.61 -14.86
N GLY A 320 1.34 -38.80 -15.97
CA GLY A 320 0.17 -39.67 -15.99
C GLY A 320 0.61 -41.09 -15.63
N ILE A 321 -0.10 -41.72 -14.68
CA ILE A 321 0.10 -43.13 -14.36
C ILE A 321 -1.05 -43.89 -15.02
N ASP A 322 -0.75 -44.83 -15.91
CA ASP A 322 -1.78 -45.62 -16.57
C ASP A 322 -2.63 -46.36 -15.52
N GLY A 323 -3.94 -46.08 -15.54
CA GLY A 323 -4.91 -46.66 -14.60
C GLY A 323 -4.96 -46.01 -13.20
N MET A 324 -4.22 -44.93 -12.93
CA MET A 324 -4.20 -44.25 -11.61
C MET A 324 -4.19 -42.71 -11.72
N ALA A 325 -4.86 -42.04 -10.79
CA ALA A 325 -4.82 -40.59 -10.65
C ALA A 325 -4.07 -40.19 -9.36
N VAL A 326 -3.16 -39.22 -9.46
CA VAL A 326 -2.43 -38.67 -8.31
C VAL A 326 -2.96 -37.28 -7.97
N ALA A 327 -3.47 -37.14 -6.75
CA ALA A 327 -3.85 -35.86 -6.16
C ALA A 327 -3.01 -35.61 -4.91
N ALA A 328 -2.61 -34.37 -4.68
CA ALA A 328 -1.86 -33.98 -3.50
C ALA A 328 -2.29 -32.61 -3.01
N ARG A 329 -2.34 -32.47 -1.69
CA ARG A 329 -2.65 -31.23 -0.99
C ARG A 329 -1.59 -31.03 0.09
N TYR A 330 -0.87 -29.92 0.01
CA TYR A 330 0.09 -29.51 1.02
C TYR A 330 -0.56 -28.43 1.89
N ILE A 331 -0.58 -28.64 3.22
CA ILE A 331 -1.15 -27.70 4.19
C ILE A 331 -0.06 -27.43 5.25
N PRO A 332 0.63 -26.29 5.20
CA PRO A 332 1.63 -25.96 6.21
C PRO A 332 0.98 -25.65 7.56
N THR A 333 1.67 -26.01 8.65
CA THR A 333 1.22 -25.72 10.02
C THR A 333 2.01 -24.52 10.56
N GLY A 334 1.58 -23.29 10.25
CA GLY A 334 2.18 -22.08 10.85
C GLY A 334 2.24 -20.85 9.96
N GLY A 335 2.41 -19.67 10.59
CA GLY A 335 2.68 -18.39 9.94
C GLY A 335 4.17 -18.02 10.05
N GLY A 336 4.73 -17.37 9.02
CA GLY A 336 6.14 -16.95 8.94
C GLY A 336 6.97 -17.77 7.93
N LEU A 337 8.29 -17.80 8.10
CA LEU A 337 9.26 -18.59 7.29
C LEU A 337 9.18 -20.12 7.52
N GLN A 338 8.08 -20.61 8.09
CA GLN A 338 7.94 -22.03 8.41
C GLN A 338 7.57 -22.81 7.14
N VAL A 339 8.47 -23.70 6.72
CA VAL A 339 8.24 -24.60 5.60
C VAL A 339 8.29 -26.03 6.13
N GLY A 340 7.18 -26.75 6.05
CA GLY A 340 7.09 -28.12 6.56
C GLY A 340 8.03 -29.07 5.81
N GLY A 341 8.61 -30.03 6.53
CA GLY A 341 9.54 -31.03 6.02
C GLY A 341 8.94 -32.11 5.12
N ASP A 342 7.60 -32.21 5.07
CA ASP A 342 6.88 -33.18 4.26
C ASP A 342 7.00 -32.87 2.76
N TRP A 343 7.32 -33.88 1.96
CA TRP A 343 7.34 -33.81 0.51
C TRP A 343 6.91 -35.13 -0.13
N TYR A 344 6.56 -35.05 -1.40
CA TYR A 344 6.29 -36.24 -2.21
C TYR A 344 6.85 -36.04 -3.62
N ASP A 345 7.08 -37.15 -4.32
CA ASP A 345 7.48 -37.11 -5.73
C ASP A 345 6.99 -38.33 -6.51
N VAL A 346 6.77 -38.13 -7.81
CA VAL A 346 6.30 -39.17 -8.72
C VAL A 346 7.31 -39.32 -9.86
N ILE A 347 7.93 -40.49 -9.97
CA ILE A 347 9.06 -40.74 -10.85
C ILE A 347 8.72 -41.92 -11.78
N PRO A 348 8.60 -41.70 -13.10
CA PRO A 348 8.51 -42.80 -14.05
C PRO A 348 9.85 -43.54 -14.08
N LEU A 349 9.80 -44.87 -13.99
CA LEU A 349 10.98 -45.73 -14.00
C LEU A 349 11.23 -46.31 -15.39
N PRO A 350 12.49 -46.65 -15.74
CA PRO A 350 12.81 -47.28 -17.02
C PRO A 350 12.09 -48.61 -17.26
N SER A 351 11.66 -49.30 -16.20
CA SER A 351 10.89 -50.56 -16.28
C SER A 351 9.44 -50.38 -16.75
N GLY A 352 8.97 -49.14 -16.92
CA GLY A 352 7.55 -48.82 -17.18
C GLY A 352 6.70 -48.75 -15.91
N SER A 353 7.26 -49.05 -14.74
CA SER A 353 6.60 -48.83 -13.44
C SER A 353 6.78 -47.38 -12.98
N THR A 354 6.02 -46.95 -11.97
CA THR A 354 6.15 -45.61 -11.35
C THR A 354 6.57 -45.75 -9.89
N ALA A 355 7.56 -44.97 -9.46
CA ALA A 355 7.89 -44.81 -8.06
C ALA A 355 7.13 -43.62 -7.46
N LEU A 356 6.48 -43.85 -6.32
CA LEU A 356 5.91 -42.82 -5.47
C LEU A 356 6.81 -42.68 -4.24
N VAL A 357 7.34 -41.49 -4.03
CA VAL A 357 8.19 -41.16 -2.88
C VAL A 357 7.41 -40.22 -1.97
N ILE A 358 7.46 -40.49 -0.67
CA ILE A 358 6.97 -39.60 0.38
C ILE A 358 8.08 -39.54 1.42
N GLY A 359 8.44 -38.34 1.87
CA GLY A 359 9.44 -38.15 2.91
C GLY A 359 9.06 -37.01 3.84
N ASP A 360 9.59 -37.08 5.06
CA ASP A 360 9.53 -36.02 6.07
C ASP A 360 10.95 -35.73 6.53
N VAL A 361 11.28 -34.46 6.68
CA VAL A 361 12.57 -33.98 7.20
C VAL A 361 12.29 -33.31 8.54
N GLN A 362 12.97 -33.78 9.60
CA GLN A 362 12.83 -33.20 10.93
C GLN A 362 13.22 -31.72 10.90
N GLY A 363 12.25 -30.85 11.20
CA GLY A 363 12.41 -29.40 11.18
C GLY A 363 11.36 -28.72 10.32
N HIS A 364 11.30 -27.40 10.38
CA HIS A 364 10.33 -26.62 9.61
C HIS A 364 10.89 -25.28 9.13
N ASP A 365 12.21 -25.20 8.93
CA ASP A 365 12.91 -23.97 8.55
C ASP A 365 13.52 -24.09 7.13
N VAL A 366 14.20 -23.01 6.70
CA VAL A 366 14.86 -22.95 5.39
C VAL A 366 15.94 -24.02 5.24
N ARG A 367 16.58 -24.46 6.33
CA ARG A 367 17.60 -25.52 6.31
C ARG A 367 16.95 -26.87 6.02
N ALA A 368 15.90 -27.23 6.75
CA ALA A 368 15.12 -28.45 6.52
C ALA A 368 14.62 -28.51 5.06
N ALA A 369 14.18 -27.37 4.54
CA ALA A 369 13.77 -27.25 3.14
C ALA A 369 14.91 -27.47 2.12
N GLY A 370 16.11 -26.98 2.42
CA GLY A 370 17.31 -27.23 1.61
C GLY A 370 17.70 -28.71 1.57
N ILE A 371 17.72 -29.37 2.74
CA ILE A 371 18.00 -30.81 2.87
C ILE A 371 16.96 -31.63 2.09
N MET A 372 15.68 -31.29 2.25
CA MET A 372 14.59 -31.92 1.50
C MET A 372 14.81 -31.80 -0.01
N GLY A 373 15.11 -30.59 -0.51
CA GLY A 373 15.32 -30.37 -1.95
C GLY A 373 16.46 -31.22 -2.52
N GLN A 374 17.56 -31.34 -1.77
CA GLN A 374 18.71 -32.17 -2.17
C GLN A 374 18.39 -33.67 -2.14
N LEU A 375 17.75 -34.16 -1.06
CA LEU A 375 17.29 -35.55 -0.95
C LEU A 375 16.34 -35.93 -2.08
N ARG A 376 15.41 -35.04 -2.42
CA ARG A 376 14.47 -35.22 -3.51
C ARG A 376 15.17 -35.38 -4.85
N ILE A 377 16.14 -34.51 -5.16
CA ILE A 377 16.93 -34.59 -6.39
C ILE A 377 17.73 -35.90 -6.43
N ALA A 378 18.37 -36.28 -5.34
CA ALA A 378 19.17 -37.51 -5.25
C ALA A 378 18.31 -38.77 -5.44
N LEU A 379 17.18 -38.87 -4.73
CA LEU A 379 16.23 -39.97 -4.84
C LEU A 379 15.68 -40.08 -6.27
N ARG A 380 15.30 -38.95 -6.87
CA ARG A 380 14.85 -38.91 -8.27
C ARG A 380 15.94 -39.40 -9.23
N ALA A 381 17.18 -38.95 -9.08
CA ALA A 381 18.29 -39.38 -9.93
C ALA A 381 18.51 -40.90 -9.83
N TYR A 382 18.65 -41.44 -8.62
CA TYR A 382 18.89 -42.87 -8.43
C TYR A 382 17.71 -43.74 -8.90
N ALA A 383 16.47 -43.29 -8.69
CA ALA A 383 15.29 -44.00 -9.18
C ALA A 383 15.20 -43.96 -10.71
N SER A 384 15.47 -42.81 -11.34
CA SER A 384 15.47 -42.67 -12.80
C SER A 384 16.56 -43.48 -13.50
N GLU A 385 17.66 -43.81 -12.80
CA GLU A 385 18.68 -44.77 -13.28
C GLU A 385 18.18 -46.22 -13.27
N GLY A 386 16.99 -46.50 -12.74
CA GLY A 386 16.40 -47.84 -12.67
C GLY A 386 16.91 -48.68 -11.50
N HIS A 387 17.51 -48.06 -10.50
CA HIS A 387 17.90 -48.77 -9.28
C HIS A 387 16.68 -49.26 -8.50
N HIS A 388 16.83 -50.43 -7.88
CA HIS A 388 15.82 -51.03 -7.02
C HIS A 388 15.68 -50.22 -5.70
N PRO A 389 14.50 -50.17 -5.05
CA PRO A 389 14.25 -49.27 -3.91
C PRO A 389 15.26 -49.37 -2.76
N ASP A 390 15.78 -50.55 -2.46
CA ASP A 390 16.80 -50.79 -1.45
C ASP A 390 18.12 -50.07 -1.77
N ALA A 391 18.54 -50.09 -3.04
CA ALA A 391 19.72 -49.38 -3.51
C ALA A 391 19.51 -47.85 -3.52
N VAL A 392 18.31 -47.39 -3.92
CA VAL A 392 17.94 -45.97 -3.90
C VAL A 392 18.00 -45.40 -2.49
N LEU A 393 17.37 -46.07 -1.51
CA LEU A 393 17.36 -45.63 -0.11
C LEU A 393 18.77 -45.70 0.52
N SER A 394 19.54 -46.76 0.23
CA SER A 394 20.91 -46.89 0.73
C SER A 394 21.83 -45.79 0.21
N ARG A 395 21.68 -45.39 -1.06
CA ARG A 395 22.45 -44.28 -1.66
C ARG A 395 22.01 -42.92 -1.11
N ALA A 396 20.71 -42.70 -0.94
CA ALA A 396 20.19 -41.48 -0.34
C ALA A 396 20.64 -41.31 1.13
N SER A 397 20.68 -42.40 1.90
CA SER A 397 21.20 -42.38 3.28
C SER A 397 22.69 -42.02 3.33
N ARG A 398 23.52 -42.58 2.43
CA ARG A 398 24.93 -42.19 2.33
C ARG A 398 25.12 -40.74 1.89
N PHE A 399 24.27 -40.27 0.97
CA PHE A 399 24.27 -38.88 0.53
C PHE A 399 23.97 -37.93 1.70
N LEU A 400 22.92 -38.22 2.49
CA LEU A 400 22.55 -37.45 3.67
C LEU A 400 23.69 -37.40 4.72
N ALA A 401 24.30 -38.55 5.02
CA ALA A 401 25.43 -38.61 5.95
C ALA A 401 26.65 -37.80 5.46
N GLY A 402 26.85 -37.67 4.15
CA GLY A 402 27.91 -36.82 3.58
C GLY A 402 27.60 -35.33 3.67
N MET A 403 26.33 -34.93 3.64
CA MET A 403 25.92 -33.54 3.84
C MET A 403 26.22 -33.08 5.26
N ASP A 404 25.84 -33.88 6.27
CA ASP A 404 26.09 -33.55 7.69
C ASP A 404 27.59 -33.40 8.02
N ALA A 405 28.45 -34.19 7.36
CA ALA A 405 29.89 -34.16 7.56
C ALA A 405 30.56 -32.91 6.98
N THR A 406 30.04 -32.37 5.87
CA THR A 406 30.60 -31.17 5.21
C THR A 406 30.27 -29.89 5.99
N GLU A 407 29.20 -29.91 6.79
CA GLU A 407 28.76 -28.77 7.60
C GLU A 407 29.53 -28.65 8.93
N ALA A 408 30.01 -29.76 9.49
CA ALA A 408 30.81 -29.77 10.73
C ALA A 408 32.21 -29.13 10.56
N GLU A 409 32.71 -29.01 9.33
CA GLU A 409 34.01 -28.39 9.03
C GLU A 409 33.92 -26.85 8.86
N GLY A 410 32.70 -26.27 8.92
CA GLY A 410 32.44 -24.84 8.69
C GLY A 410 32.38 -23.94 9.94
N GLU A 411 32.39 -24.48 11.15
CA GLU A 411 32.52 -23.68 12.38
C GLU A 411 34.01 -23.49 12.74
N PRO A 412 34.55 -22.26 12.72
CA PRO A 412 35.88 -22.03 13.26
C PRO A 412 35.82 -22.26 14.78
N GLY A 413 36.37 -23.39 15.22
CA GLY A 413 36.54 -23.67 16.65
C GLY A 413 37.28 -22.52 17.34
N PRO A 414 36.99 -22.25 18.63
CA PRO A 414 37.61 -21.16 19.35
C PRO A 414 39.13 -21.39 19.34
N GLY A 415 39.84 -20.49 18.66
CA GLY A 415 41.29 -20.55 18.56
C GLY A 415 41.93 -20.61 19.94
N PRO A 416 43.10 -21.28 20.08
CA PRO A 416 43.76 -21.41 21.37
C PRO A 416 44.08 -20.01 21.89
N GLY A 417 43.55 -19.69 23.08
CA GLY A 417 43.81 -18.42 23.74
C GLY A 417 45.32 -18.19 23.92
N PRO A 418 45.80 -16.94 23.85
CA PRO A 418 47.21 -16.66 24.03
C PRO A 418 47.58 -17.01 25.47
N GLY A 419 48.54 -17.92 25.61
CA GLY A 419 49.16 -18.19 26.90
C GLY A 419 50.00 -16.98 27.34
N GLU A 420 49.74 -16.55 28.57
CA GLU A 420 50.73 -15.99 29.50
C GLU A 420 50.56 -16.63 30.87
#